data_AF-A8WJ82-F1
#
_entry.id   AF-A8WJ82-F1
#
_cell.length_a   1.000
_cell.length_b   1.000
_cell.length_c   1.000
_cell.angle_alpha   90.00
_cell.angle_beta   90.00
_cell.angle_gamma   90.00
#
_symmetry.space_group_name_H-M   'P 1'
#
loop_
_entity.id
_entity.type
_entity.pdbx_description
1 polymer ?
#
loop_
_entity_poly.entity_id
_entity_poly.type
_entity_poly.pdbx_seq_one_letter_code
_entity_poly.pdbx_strand_id
1 'polypeptide(L)'
;MATNLDRPQTCAICHGKAYGYNYDVVSCNACKMFFRRANVEGIGENCKSGGGCYDGDDFKKDRPRCRACRYRKCIALGMQHKSTDSDASPSPGPDTHPRQQAKKSMIVAVVQKPLVTQAHIDSRLIQQMLVLHHTRREVYLTINICEDPSFLDLVLEGSNLSKYKRPQPIEWEKTERKLKPWGSLGVLLIVEIVKAMSFYEELLLSDRVILLKNVAFKSHHLSIAFDSFMAKKGRVLAPNGEEMFPDQLFQIAECYDIIMDLLTSPMQPLLELNLTENEYLLLNMIMICNPALSGLSPSGQEILSKEQQAYAKLLLQVCMMRDPREGPARYGKILAVIEKLERQKDVTHRVVHTLRRKWKPDFHFSGVLTEACRLDSDRLPYMKTEI
;
A
#
# COMPACT_ATOMS: atom_id res chain seq x y z
N MET A 1 -23.44 25.39 -21.69
CA MET A 1 -24.36 25.53 -20.54
C MET A 1 -24.33 24.22 -19.78
N ALA A 2 -23.69 24.19 -18.60
CA ALA A 2 -23.63 22.98 -17.77
C ALA A 2 -24.99 22.78 -17.08
N THR A 3 -25.60 21.63 -17.32
CA THR A 3 -26.89 21.23 -16.76
C THR A 3 -26.75 20.83 -15.28
N ASN A 4 -27.76 21.20 -14.48
CA ASN A 4 -27.90 20.86 -13.06
C ASN A 4 -27.73 19.35 -12.83
N LEU A 5 -26.57 18.94 -12.31
CA LEU A 5 -26.40 17.66 -11.64
C LEU A 5 -27.10 17.72 -10.28
N ASP A 6 -27.92 16.70 -10.04
CA ASP A 6 -28.85 16.51 -8.94
C ASP A 6 -28.21 16.83 -7.57
N ARG A 7 -28.57 17.96 -6.97
CA ARG A 7 -28.06 18.33 -5.64
C ARG A 7 -28.73 17.45 -4.60
N PRO A 8 -27.96 16.73 -3.76
CA PRO A 8 -28.54 15.85 -2.74
C PRO A 8 -29.44 16.64 -1.78
N GLN A 9 -30.72 16.25 -1.72
CA GLN A 9 -31.79 16.95 -0.98
C GLN A 9 -31.86 16.55 0.51
N THR A 10 -31.03 15.61 0.95
CA THR A 10 -31.06 15.04 2.30
C THR A 10 -29.76 15.33 3.04
N CYS A 11 -29.86 15.83 4.28
CA CYS A 11 -28.72 16.16 5.12
C CYS A 11 -28.06 14.89 5.64
N ALA A 12 -26.77 14.70 5.37
CA ALA A 12 -26.02 13.52 5.79
C ALA A 12 -25.85 13.38 7.32
N ILE A 13 -26.14 14.43 8.09
CA ILE A 13 -25.98 14.45 9.56
C ILE A 13 -27.28 14.10 10.29
N CYS A 14 -28.42 14.60 9.81
CA CYS A 14 -29.69 14.51 10.54
C CYS A 14 -30.89 14.10 9.68
N HIS A 15 -30.63 13.78 8.41
CA HIS A 15 -31.57 13.30 7.40
C HIS A 15 -32.77 14.22 7.12
N GLY A 16 -32.72 15.47 7.61
CA GLY A 16 -33.65 16.53 7.21
C GLY A 16 -33.30 17.11 5.83
N LYS A 17 -34.13 18.04 5.33
CA LYS A 17 -33.91 18.70 4.03
C LYS A 17 -32.57 19.45 3.99
N ALA A 18 -31.69 19.09 3.05
CA ALA A 18 -30.43 19.76 2.78
C ALA A 18 -30.63 20.89 1.76
N TYR A 19 -29.75 21.88 1.83
CA TYR A 19 -29.76 23.04 0.92
C TYR A 19 -28.45 23.18 0.13
N GLY A 20 -27.54 22.22 0.28
CA GLY A 20 -26.23 22.17 -0.38
C GLY A 20 -25.12 21.71 0.54
N TYR A 21 -23.89 21.91 0.10
CA TYR A 21 -22.69 21.65 0.88
C TYR A 21 -22.43 22.81 1.84
N ASN A 22 -22.26 22.54 3.13
CA ASN A 22 -21.76 23.50 4.10
C ASN A 22 -20.59 22.86 4.83
N TYR A 23 -19.47 23.59 4.90
CA TYR A 23 -18.23 23.05 5.46
C TYR A 23 -17.84 21.73 4.75
N ASP A 24 -17.98 21.68 3.42
CA ASP A 24 -17.66 20.52 2.58
C ASP A 24 -18.56 19.28 2.75
N VAL A 25 -19.66 19.36 3.53
CA VAL A 25 -20.63 18.25 3.71
C VAL A 25 -22.05 18.67 3.39
N VAL A 26 -22.79 17.80 2.67
CA VAL A 26 -24.22 17.99 2.35
C VAL A 26 -25.04 18.08 3.63
N SER A 27 -25.63 19.26 3.87
CA SER A 27 -26.24 19.52 5.17
C SER A 27 -27.39 20.53 5.14
N CYS A 28 -28.24 20.48 6.18
CA CYS A 28 -29.28 21.46 6.43
C CYS A 28 -28.72 22.69 7.19
N ASN A 29 -29.43 23.82 7.13
CA ASN A 29 -29.02 25.06 7.83
C ASN A 29 -28.88 24.87 9.35
N ALA A 30 -29.69 24.00 9.96
CA ALA A 30 -29.58 23.71 11.38
C ALA A 30 -28.28 22.97 11.74
N CYS A 31 -27.81 22.03 10.91
CA CYS A 31 -26.54 21.34 11.11
C CYS A 31 -25.34 22.24 10.82
N LYS A 32 -25.43 23.12 9.81
CA LYS A 32 -24.45 24.18 9.56
C LYS A 32 -24.26 25.08 10.79
N MET A 33 -25.34 25.66 11.29
CA MET A 33 -25.29 26.59 12.42
C MET A 33 -24.90 25.89 13.72
N PHE A 34 -25.39 24.66 13.91
CA PHE A 34 -24.95 23.81 15.01
C PHE A 34 -23.44 23.57 14.94
N PHE A 35 -22.90 23.16 13.80
CA PHE A 35 -21.46 22.92 13.61
C PHE A 35 -20.66 24.18 13.91
N ARG A 36 -21.05 25.34 13.37
CA ARG A 36 -20.39 26.62 13.65
C ARG A 36 -20.35 26.95 15.14
N ARG A 37 -21.48 26.81 15.85
CA ARG A 37 -21.55 27.07 17.30
C ARG A 37 -20.80 26.03 18.11
N ALA A 38 -20.94 24.75 17.76
CA ALA A 38 -20.25 23.66 18.43
C ALA A 38 -18.73 23.78 18.31
N ASN A 39 -18.27 24.27 17.16
CA ASN A 39 -16.86 24.53 16.88
C ASN A 39 -16.33 25.72 17.69
N VAL A 40 -17.16 26.75 17.95
CA VAL A 40 -16.79 27.91 18.79
C VAL A 40 -16.91 27.59 20.29
N GLU A 41 -17.92 26.83 20.70
CA GLU A 41 -18.19 26.48 22.10
C GLU A 41 -17.33 25.34 22.63
N GLY A 42 -16.66 24.55 21.77
CA GLY A 42 -15.80 23.45 22.17
C GLY A 42 -16.57 22.31 22.85
N ILE A 43 -17.61 21.78 22.18
CA ILE A 43 -18.45 20.72 22.76
C ILE A 43 -17.62 19.45 22.98
N GLY A 44 -17.49 19.01 24.24
CA GLY A 44 -16.78 17.78 24.60
C GLY A 44 -17.41 16.49 24.04
N GLU A 45 -16.62 15.42 24.00
CA GLU A 45 -16.98 14.14 23.38
C GLU A 45 -17.87 13.23 24.25
N ASN A 46 -18.15 13.63 25.49
CA ASN A 46 -18.85 12.78 26.45
C ASN A 46 -20.36 12.69 26.17
N CYS A 47 -20.77 11.59 25.55
CA CYS A 47 -22.16 11.19 25.44
C CYS A 47 -22.62 10.47 26.72
N LYS A 48 -23.74 10.89 27.31
CA LYS A 48 -24.34 10.22 28.48
C LYS A 48 -25.05 8.90 28.16
N SER A 49 -25.13 8.51 26.89
CA SER A 49 -25.95 7.41 26.39
C SER A 49 -25.16 6.44 25.50
N GLY A 50 -23.85 6.31 25.72
CA GLY A 50 -23.03 5.26 25.08
C GLY A 50 -22.62 5.54 23.63
N GLY A 51 -22.76 6.78 23.14
CA GLY A 51 -22.15 7.21 21.88
C GLY A 51 -22.99 7.00 20.61
N GLY A 52 -23.95 6.07 20.57
CA GLY A 52 -24.71 5.70 19.36
C GLY A 52 -25.85 6.63 18.92
N CYS A 53 -25.99 7.83 19.50
CA CYS A 53 -27.16 8.69 19.27
C CYS A 53 -27.36 9.17 17.81
N TYR A 54 -26.38 9.00 16.92
CA TYR A 54 -26.46 9.44 15.52
C TYR A 54 -26.06 8.34 14.53
N ASP A 55 -26.15 7.09 14.98
CA ASP A 55 -25.73 5.90 14.24
C ASP A 55 -27.00 5.06 13.90
N GLY A 56 -27.68 5.41 12.79
CA GLY A 56 -28.91 4.78 12.29
C GLY A 56 -29.71 5.70 11.35
N ASP A 57 -30.67 5.16 10.58
CA ASP A 57 -31.43 5.91 9.55
C ASP A 57 -32.81 6.44 10.03
N ASP A 58 -33.32 5.96 11.17
CA ASP A 58 -34.65 6.28 11.70
C ASP A 58 -34.64 7.44 12.72
N PHE A 59 -34.62 8.69 12.23
CA PHE A 59 -34.76 9.88 13.07
C PHE A 59 -36.24 10.31 13.25
N LYS A 60 -37.15 9.36 13.45
CA LYS A 60 -38.58 9.64 13.63
C LYS A 60 -38.88 10.13 15.06
N LYS A 61 -39.32 11.39 15.11
CA LYS A 61 -40.04 12.15 16.15
C LYS A 61 -39.42 12.33 17.55
N ASP A 62 -38.59 11.43 18.07
CA ASP A 62 -37.96 11.59 19.40
C ASP A 62 -36.42 11.64 19.35
N ARG A 63 -35.89 12.61 18.58
CA ARG A 63 -34.44 12.79 18.33
C ARG A 63 -33.61 12.74 19.62
N PRO A 64 -32.47 12.03 19.63
CA PRO A 64 -31.48 12.23 20.67
C PRO A 64 -30.82 13.60 20.50
N ARG A 65 -31.07 14.51 21.45
CA ARG A 65 -30.53 15.89 21.49
C ARG A 65 -29.03 15.95 21.82
N CYS A 66 -28.32 14.84 21.66
CA CYS A 66 -26.95 14.72 22.11
C CYS A 66 -26.03 15.58 21.26
N ARG A 67 -25.60 16.72 21.81
CA ARG A 67 -24.70 17.66 21.14
C ARG A 67 -23.36 17.01 20.81
N ALA A 68 -22.83 16.16 21.70
CA ALA A 68 -21.57 15.44 21.50
C ALA A 68 -21.61 14.50 20.28
N CYS A 69 -22.60 13.60 20.22
CA CYS A 69 -22.75 12.69 19.07
C CYS A 69 -23.04 13.41 17.76
N ARG A 70 -23.83 14.49 17.80
CA ARG A 70 -24.10 15.31 16.61
C ARG A 70 -22.83 15.96 16.07
N TYR A 71 -21.99 16.49 16.95
CA TYR A 71 -20.71 17.11 16.56
C TYR A 71 -19.72 16.06 16.04
N ARG A 72 -19.62 14.91 16.72
CA ARG A 72 -18.83 13.75 16.26
C ARG A 72 -19.25 13.30 14.85
N LYS A 73 -20.55 13.24 14.56
CA LYS A 73 -21.06 12.90 13.21
C LYS A 73 -20.69 13.97 12.17
N CYS A 74 -20.77 15.26 12.52
CA CYS A 74 -20.33 16.35 11.64
C CYS A 74 -18.85 16.19 11.25
N ILE A 75 -17.97 15.91 12.22
CA ILE A 75 -16.54 15.71 11.99
C ILE A 75 -16.25 14.43 11.22
N ALA A 76 -16.90 13.32 11.58
CA ALA A 76 -16.72 12.03 10.92
C ALA A 76 -17.11 12.06 9.43
N LEU A 77 -18.08 12.91 9.06
CA LEU A 77 -18.46 13.13 7.66
C LEU A 77 -17.62 14.19 6.95
N GLY A 78 -16.67 14.84 7.65
CA GLY A 78 -15.70 15.75 7.06
C GLY A 78 -16.07 17.22 7.09
N MET A 79 -16.90 17.70 8.04
CA MET A 79 -17.15 19.14 8.15
C MET A 79 -15.90 19.93 8.57
N GLN A 80 -15.48 20.94 7.79
CA GLN A 80 -14.27 21.75 8.04
C GLN A 80 -14.51 23.27 7.99
N HIS A 81 -13.99 24.03 8.97
CA HIS A 81 -14.08 25.50 9.01
C HIS A 81 -12.79 26.16 8.48
N LYS A 82 -12.78 26.60 7.21
CA LYS A 82 -11.62 27.25 6.57
C LYS A 82 -11.40 28.66 7.14
N SER A 83 -10.20 28.96 7.65
CA SER A 83 -9.76 30.29 8.08
C SER A 83 -8.94 30.96 6.96
N THR A 84 -9.39 32.12 6.48
CA THR A 84 -8.66 32.95 5.51
C THR A 84 -8.00 34.11 6.24
N ASP A 85 -6.68 34.09 6.36
CA ASP A 85 -5.90 35.24 6.84
C ASP A 85 -4.97 35.72 5.72
N SER A 86 -5.14 36.98 5.31
CA SER A 86 -4.17 37.74 4.50
C SER A 86 -4.17 39.20 4.96
N ASP A 87 -2.95 39.63 5.32
CA ASP A 87 -2.41 40.92 5.78
C ASP A 87 -3.16 42.22 5.48
N ALA A 88 -3.19 43.12 6.49
CA ALA A 88 -2.83 44.53 6.37
C ALA A 88 -2.72 45.21 7.75
N SER A 89 -1.53 45.69 8.11
CA SER A 89 -1.32 46.69 9.17
C SER A 89 -1.56 48.10 8.62
N PRO A 90 -1.99 49.08 9.45
CA PRO A 90 -1.09 50.23 9.66
C PRO A 90 -1.10 50.83 11.09
N SER A 91 -0.13 51.74 11.25
CA SER A 91 0.55 52.37 12.40
C SER A 91 -0.26 53.42 13.22
N PRO A 92 0.34 54.05 14.28
CA PRO A 92 -0.35 54.61 15.45
C PRO A 92 -0.52 56.15 15.47
N GLY A 93 -1.43 56.64 16.33
CA GLY A 93 -1.59 58.04 16.75
C GLY A 93 -2.47 58.21 18.01
N PRO A 94 -2.40 59.33 18.78
CA PRO A 94 -2.44 59.33 20.25
C PRO A 94 -3.68 59.95 20.94
N ASP A 95 -3.77 59.73 22.25
CA ASP A 95 -4.54 60.45 23.31
C ASP A 95 -6.08 60.25 23.34
N THR A 96 -6.84 60.05 24.43
CA THR A 96 -6.75 60.45 25.86
C THR A 96 -7.74 59.63 26.74
N HIS A 97 -7.31 59.33 27.98
CA HIS A 97 -8.08 59.17 29.24
C HIS A 97 -9.11 58.04 29.53
N PRO A 98 -9.30 57.67 30.82
CA PRO A 98 -9.36 56.28 31.25
C PRO A 98 -10.75 55.83 31.70
N ARG A 99 -11.07 54.55 31.53
CA ARG A 99 -12.13 53.90 32.30
C ARG A 99 -11.68 52.53 32.78
N GLN A 100 -11.62 52.44 34.11
CA GLN A 100 -11.35 51.24 34.90
C GLN A 100 -12.21 50.07 34.44
N GLN A 101 -11.59 48.90 34.22
CA GLN A 101 -12.07 47.64 34.78
C GLN A 101 -11.12 46.47 34.54
N ALA A 102 -10.88 45.75 35.65
CA ALA A 102 -10.42 44.38 35.78
C ALA A 102 -9.07 44.00 35.12
N LYS A 103 -8.09 43.71 35.99
CA LYS A 103 -6.87 42.95 35.66
C LYS A 103 -7.25 41.63 34.97
N LYS A 104 -7.19 41.60 33.63
CA LYS A 104 -7.10 40.36 32.87
C LYS A 104 -5.63 39.92 32.88
N SER A 105 -5.34 38.93 33.72
CA SER A 105 -4.13 38.13 33.55
C SER A 105 -4.16 37.53 32.14
N MET A 106 -3.17 37.86 31.32
CA MET A 106 -2.96 37.20 30.04
C MET A 106 -2.50 35.77 30.31
N ILE A 107 -3.44 34.82 30.27
CA ILE A 107 -3.07 33.47 29.88
C ILE A 107 -3.12 33.49 28.36
N VAL A 108 -1.95 33.54 27.73
CA VAL A 108 -1.81 33.21 26.31
C VAL A 108 -2.27 31.76 26.20
N ALA A 109 -3.52 31.54 25.81
CA ALA A 109 -4.00 30.21 25.46
C ALA A 109 -3.28 29.83 24.17
N VAL A 110 -2.15 29.14 24.33
CA VAL A 110 -1.45 28.47 23.24
C VAL A 110 -2.49 27.57 22.60
N VAL A 111 -2.93 27.94 21.39
CA VAL A 111 -3.78 27.09 20.55
C VAL A 111 -2.93 25.87 20.23
N GLN A 112 -3.08 24.81 21.01
CA GLN A 112 -2.50 23.52 20.66
C GLN A 112 -3.23 23.06 19.41
N LYS A 113 -2.56 23.24 18.27
CA LYS A 113 -2.87 22.49 17.05
C LYS A 113 -3.04 21.02 17.44
N PRO A 114 -4.00 20.27 16.86
CA PRO A 114 -4.04 18.83 17.07
C PRO A 114 -2.69 18.27 16.64
N LEU A 115 -1.91 17.78 17.60
CA LEU A 115 -0.63 17.17 17.37
C LEU A 115 -0.89 15.85 16.64
N VAL A 116 -0.77 15.86 15.31
CA VAL A 116 -0.57 14.63 14.54
C VAL A 116 0.72 14.03 15.06
N THR A 117 0.61 13.00 15.89
CA THR A 117 1.78 12.34 16.48
C THR A 117 2.40 11.41 15.44
N GLN A 118 3.70 11.14 15.59
CA GLN A 118 4.39 10.17 14.74
C GLN A 118 3.68 8.79 14.78
N ALA A 119 3.22 8.36 15.96
CA ALA A 119 2.48 7.11 16.12
C ALA A 119 1.18 7.03 15.28
N HIS A 120 0.49 8.15 15.08
CA HIS A 120 -0.70 8.18 14.23
C HIS A 120 -0.34 8.00 12.75
N ILE A 121 0.72 8.67 12.28
CA ILE A 121 1.23 8.55 10.91
C ILE A 121 1.69 7.11 10.64
N ASP A 122 2.49 6.58 11.56
CA ASP A 122 3.02 5.22 11.58
C ASP A 122 1.89 4.18 11.45
N SER A 123 0.83 4.34 12.25
CA SER A 123 -0.34 3.46 12.19
C SER A 123 -1.06 3.55 10.84
N ARG A 124 -1.23 4.76 10.28
CA ARG A 124 -1.91 4.93 8.98
C ARG A 124 -1.11 4.28 7.85
N LEU A 125 0.21 4.40 7.87
CA LEU A 125 1.10 3.81 6.88
C LEU A 125 1.00 2.27 6.89
N ILE A 126 1.02 1.66 8.08
CA ILE A 126 0.83 0.21 8.23
C ILE A 126 -0.56 -0.21 7.71
N GLN A 127 -1.62 0.51 8.05
CA GLN A 127 -2.97 0.21 7.57
C GLN A 127 -3.09 0.29 6.05
N GLN A 128 -2.45 1.28 5.40
CA GLN A 128 -2.41 1.36 3.94
C GLN A 128 -1.72 0.14 3.33
N MET A 129 -0.56 -0.27 3.86
CA MET A 129 0.15 -1.46 3.39
C MET A 129 -0.68 -2.74 3.57
N LEU A 130 -1.40 -2.87 4.69
CA LEU A 130 -2.29 -4.00 4.95
C LEU A 130 -3.41 -4.07 3.91
N VAL A 131 -4.08 -2.96 3.61
CA VAL A 131 -5.16 -2.91 2.61
C VAL A 131 -4.63 -3.31 1.23
N LEU A 132 -3.47 -2.79 0.83
CA LEU A 132 -2.82 -3.14 -0.44
C LEU A 132 -2.44 -4.62 -0.49
N HIS A 133 -1.88 -5.18 0.59
CA HIS A 133 -1.56 -6.60 0.70
C HIS A 133 -2.78 -7.51 0.57
N HIS A 134 -3.89 -7.16 1.24
CA HIS A 134 -5.14 -7.91 1.13
C HIS A 134 -5.71 -7.83 -0.29
N THR A 135 -5.74 -6.63 -0.87
CA THR A 135 -6.19 -6.42 -2.25
C THR A 135 -5.35 -7.25 -3.23
N ARG A 136 -4.02 -7.29 -3.05
CA ARG A 136 -3.13 -8.14 -3.85
C ARG A 136 -3.57 -9.59 -3.81
N ARG A 137 -3.81 -10.15 -2.61
CA ARG A 137 -4.21 -11.56 -2.44
C ARG A 137 -5.55 -11.86 -3.13
N GLU A 138 -6.53 -10.97 -2.99
CA GLU A 138 -7.84 -11.12 -3.63
C GLU A 138 -7.75 -11.06 -5.16
N VAL A 139 -7.01 -10.08 -5.69
CA VAL A 139 -6.83 -9.94 -7.14
C VAL A 139 -6.00 -11.09 -7.69
N TYR A 140 -5.02 -11.62 -6.96
CA TYR A 140 -4.19 -12.74 -7.43
C TYR A 140 -4.98 -14.03 -7.69
N LEU A 141 -6.12 -14.21 -7.02
CA LEU A 141 -7.03 -15.33 -7.29
C LEU A 141 -7.84 -15.17 -8.58
N THR A 142 -7.98 -13.95 -9.08
CA THR A 142 -8.90 -13.59 -10.18
C THR A 142 -8.20 -12.87 -11.35
N ILE A 143 -6.89 -12.64 -11.23
CA ILE A 143 -6.09 -11.95 -12.22
C ILE A 143 -6.00 -12.78 -13.50
N ASN A 144 -6.27 -12.13 -14.62
CA ASN A 144 -6.01 -12.70 -15.93
C ASN A 144 -5.47 -11.64 -16.88
N ILE A 145 -4.34 -11.95 -17.51
CA ILE A 145 -3.68 -11.07 -18.45
C ILE A 145 -3.32 -11.90 -19.69
N CYS A 146 -3.77 -11.42 -20.86
CA CYS A 146 -3.42 -11.98 -22.16
C CYS A 146 -2.29 -11.20 -22.85
N GLU A 147 -1.89 -10.07 -22.26
CA GLU A 147 -0.84 -9.18 -22.73
C GLU A 147 0.51 -9.55 -22.07
N ASP A 148 1.60 -9.18 -22.73
CA ASP A 148 2.96 -9.38 -22.21
C ASP A 148 3.73 -8.04 -22.19
N PRO A 149 3.34 -7.10 -21.30
CA PRO A 149 3.88 -5.76 -21.31
C PRO A 149 5.31 -5.71 -20.77
N SER A 150 6.12 -4.80 -21.30
CA SER A 150 7.42 -4.44 -20.71
C SER A 150 7.23 -3.59 -19.46
N PHE A 151 8.29 -3.44 -18.64
CA PHE A 151 8.25 -2.48 -17.53
C PHE A 151 8.05 -1.04 -18.01
N LEU A 152 8.53 -0.70 -19.21
CA LEU A 152 8.32 0.62 -19.79
C LEU A 152 6.84 0.86 -20.11
N ASP A 153 6.17 -0.10 -20.74
CA ASP A 153 4.74 -0.03 -21.04
C ASP A 153 3.93 0.14 -19.75
N LEU A 154 4.27 -0.65 -18.72
CA LEU A 154 3.62 -0.56 -17.42
C LEU A 154 3.80 0.80 -16.75
N VAL A 155 4.97 1.45 -16.87
CA VAL A 155 5.22 2.76 -16.26
C VAL A 155 4.49 3.88 -17.01
N LEU A 156 4.32 3.75 -18.32
CA LEU A 156 3.62 4.72 -19.15
C LEU A 156 2.09 4.69 -18.95
N GLU A 157 1.57 3.57 -18.43
CA GLU A 157 0.16 3.40 -18.11
C GLU A 157 -0.16 3.71 -16.64
N GLY A 158 -1.38 4.17 -16.39
CA GLY A 158 -1.95 4.26 -15.05
C GLY A 158 -2.14 2.89 -14.39
N SER A 159 -2.95 2.83 -13.33
CA SER A 159 -3.28 1.53 -12.72
C SER A 159 -4.08 0.66 -13.69
N ASN A 160 -3.64 -0.60 -13.83
CA ASN A 160 -4.27 -1.61 -14.67
C ASN A 160 -5.06 -2.66 -13.86
N LEU A 161 -5.17 -2.52 -12.54
CA LEU A 161 -5.91 -3.45 -11.68
C LEU A 161 -7.34 -3.74 -12.16
N SER A 162 -8.03 -2.73 -12.69
CA SER A 162 -9.38 -2.90 -13.25
C SER A 162 -9.41 -3.74 -14.53
N LYS A 163 -8.37 -3.63 -15.38
CA LYS A 163 -8.19 -4.46 -16.58
C LYS A 163 -7.86 -5.91 -16.22
N TYR A 164 -7.12 -6.09 -15.13
CA TYR A 164 -6.62 -7.38 -14.66
C TYR A 164 -7.69 -8.24 -13.98
N LYS A 165 -8.72 -7.61 -13.39
CA LYS A 165 -9.78 -8.30 -12.67
C LYS A 165 -10.81 -8.92 -13.62
N ARG A 166 -10.85 -10.25 -13.74
CA ARG A 166 -11.97 -10.95 -14.40
C ARG A 166 -12.81 -11.71 -13.36
N PRO A 167 -14.15 -11.67 -13.48
CA PRO A 167 -15.04 -12.30 -12.50
C PRO A 167 -15.11 -13.82 -12.58
N GLN A 168 -14.57 -14.43 -13.64
CA GLN A 168 -14.63 -15.88 -13.86
C GLN A 168 -13.24 -16.51 -13.70
N PRO A 169 -13.13 -17.66 -12.99
CA PRO A 169 -11.91 -18.46 -13.00
C PRO A 169 -11.58 -18.89 -14.42
N ILE A 170 -10.31 -18.85 -14.82
CA ILE A 170 -9.88 -19.30 -16.14
C ILE A 170 -9.39 -20.72 -16.06
N GLU A 171 -9.94 -21.55 -16.95
CA GLU A 171 -9.34 -22.83 -17.32
C GLU A 171 -8.09 -22.54 -18.15
N TRP A 172 -6.93 -22.51 -17.49
CA TRP A 172 -5.66 -22.41 -18.19
C TRP A 172 -5.51 -23.63 -19.08
N GLU A 173 -5.37 -23.42 -20.39
CA GLU A 173 -5.09 -24.49 -21.34
C GLU A 173 -3.85 -25.24 -20.85
N LYS A 174 -4.01 -26.51 -20.47
CA LYS A 174 -2.93 -27.44 -20.17
C LYS A 174 -2.19 -27.77 -21.47
N THR A 175 -1.53 -26.78 -22.06
CA THR A 175 -0.68 -26.99 -23.22
C THR A 175 0.70 -27.39 -22.71
N GLU A 176 1.31 -28.41 -23.30
CA GLU A 176 2.64 -28.91 -22.92
C GLU A 176 3.79 -27.89 -23.05
N ARG A 177 3.49 -26.63 -23.39
CA ARG A 177 4.47 -25.59 -23.78
C ARG A 177 4.40 -24.33 -22.90
N LYS A 178 3.43 -24.20 -21.98
CA LYS A 178 3.26 -23.01 -21.14
C LYS A 178 3.08 -23.39 -19.67
N LEU A 179 3.92 -22.80 -18.81
CA LEU A 179 3.70 -22.82 -17.35
C LEU A 179 2.50 -21.92 -17.08
N LYS A 180 1.72 -22.25 -16.03
CA LYS A 180 0.76 -21.28 -15.49
C LYS A 180 1.54 -19.98 -15.17
N PRO A 181 1.07 -18.80 -15.59
CA PRO A 181 1.86 -17.58 -15.52
C PRO A 181 1.88 -16.97 -14.10
N TRP A 182 1.83 -17.79 -13.05
CA TRP A 182 1.74 -17.33 -11.66
C TRP A 182 2.83 -16.32 -11.32
N GLY A 183 4.08 -16.60 -11.72
CA GLY A 183 5.19 -15.67 -11.51
C GLY A 183 4.98 -14.31 -12.18
N SER A 184 4.55 -14.31 -13.45
CA SER A 184 4.32 -13.08 -14.24
C SER A 184 3.15 -12.27 -13.66
N LEU A 185 2.04 -12.95 -13.36
CA LEU A 185 0.86 -12.34 -12.75
C LEU A 185 1.19 -11.73 -11.38
N GLY A 186 2.00 -12.43 -10.58
CA GLY A 186 2.47 -11.94 -9.30
C GLY A 186 3.35 -10.70 -9.41
N VAL A 187 4.26 -10.65 -10.38
CA VAL A 187 5.09 -9.47 -10.68
C VAL A 187 4.23 -8.28 -11.10
N LEU A 188 3.23 -8.50 -11.96
CA LEU A 188 2.31 -7.45 -12.42
C LEU A 188 1.49 -6.88 -11.26
N LEU A 189 1.09 -7.71 -10.30
CA LEU A 189 0.42 -7.23 -9.08
C LEU A 189 1.34 -6.38 -8.21
N ILE A 190 2.61 -6.75 -8.06
CA ILE A 190 3.55 -5.91 -7.30
C ILE A 190 3.73 -4.55 -7.96
N VAL A 191 3.78 -4.48 -9.29
CA VAL A 191 3.84 -3.19 -10.01
C VAL A 191 2.67 -2.29 -9.60
N GLU A 192 1.45 -2.84 -9.54
CA GLU A 192 0.27 -2.09 -9.12
C GLU A 192 0.32 -1.67 -7.64
N ILE A 193 0.89 -2.50 -6.77
CA ILE A 193 1.09 -2.15 -5.36
C ILE A 193 2.08 -0.99 -5.22
N VAL A 194 3.19 -1.02 -5.95
CA VAL A 194 4.20 0.05 -5.91
C VAL A 194 3.64 1.35 -6.50
N LYS A 195 2.88 1.28 -7.60
CA LYS A 195 2.17 2.45 -8.18
C LYS A 195 1.19 3.11 -7.19
N ALA A 196 0.62 2.34 -6.27
CA ALA A 196 -0.31 2.87 -5.27
C ALA A 196 0.38 3.60 -4.10
N MET A 197 1.71 3.53 -4.01
CA MET A 197 2.48 4.24 -2.98
C MET A 197 2.69 5.71 -3.38
N SER A 198 2.58 6.62 -2.42
CA SER A 198 2.64 8.07 -2.69
C SER A 198 3.97 8.52 -3.30
N PHE A 199 5.09 7.94 -2.85
CA PHE A 199 6.43 8.29 -3.34
C PHE A 199 6.64 7.94 -4.82
N TYR A 200 5.86 6.99 -5.37
CA TYR A 200 6.04 6.54 -6.74
C TYR A 200 5.80 7.68 -7.74
N GLU A 201 4.82 8.53 -7.46
CA GLU A 201 4.51 9.67 -8.33
C GLU A 201 5.56 10.79 -8.26
N GLU A 202 6.38 10.82 -7.21
CA GLU A 202 7.48 11.77 -7.06
C GLU A 202 8.71 11.37 -7.89
N LEU A 203 8.81 10.11 -8.30
CA LEU A 203 9.93 9.60 -9.10
C LEU A 203 9.83 10.01 -10.57
N LEU A 204 10.98 10.25 -11.19
CA LEU A 204 11.09 10.40 -12.65
C LEU A 204 10.68 9.11 -13.35
N LEU A 205 10.18 9.22 -14.59
CA LEU A 205 9.79 8.07 -15.40
C LEU A 205 10.92 7.02 -15.53
N SER A 206 12.15 7.47 -15.75
CA SER A 206 13.33 6.60 -15.82
C SER A 206 13.58 5.85 -14.50
N ASP A 207 13.41 6.53 -13.37
CA ASP A 207 13.61 5.96 -12.04
C ASP A 207 12.50 4.95 -11.70
N ARG A 208 11.25 5.20 -12.13
CA ARG A 208 10.13 4.24 -11.99
C ARG A 208 10.42 2.93 -12.71
N VAL A 209 10.95 2.99 -13.93
CA VAL A 209 11.35 1.79 -14.68
C VAL A 209 12.47 1.04 -13.94
N ILE A 210 13.51 1.75 -13.50
CA ILE A 210 14.64 1.15 -12.77
C ILE A 210 14.15 0.49 -11.47
N LEU A 211 13.31 1.18 -10.71
CA LEU A 211 12.73 0.68 -9.47
C LEU A 211 11.98 -0.63 -9.72
N LEU A 212 10.94 -0.61 -10.56
CA LEU A 212 10.07 -1.76 -10.78
C LEU A 212 10.84 -2.96 -11.34
N LYS A 213 11.72 -2.73 -12.32
CA LYS A 213 12.54 -3.78 -12.94
C LYS A 213 13.44 -4.51 -11.94
N ASN A 214 13.92 -3.82 -10.90
CA ASN A 214 14.81 -4.41 -9.92
C ASN A 214 14.10 -4.94 -8.66
N VAL A 215 12.86 -4.55 -8.36
CA VAL A 215 12.21 -4.92 -7.09
C VAL A 215 10.97 -5.80 -7.25
N ALA A 216 10.27 -5.76 -8.39
CA ALA A 216 8.96 -6.38 -8.52
C ALA A 216 9.01 -7.91 -8.35
N PHE A 217 10.02 -8.56 -8.93
CA PHE A 217 10.24 -10.00 -8.79
C PHE A 217 10.56 -10.43 -7.36
N LYS A 218 11.48 -9.73 -6.68
CA LYS A 218 11.88 -10.03 -5.30
C LYS A 218 10.72 -9.84 -4.33
N SER A 219 9.97 -8.76 -4.51
CA SER A 219 8.77 -8.49 -3.71
C SER A 219 7.68 -9.51 -3.96
N HIS A 220 7.50 -9.97 -5.19
CA HIS A 220 6.57 -11.06 -5.48
C HIS A 220 7.01 -12.37 -4.80
N HIS A 221 8.29 -12.74 -4.88
CA HIS A 221 8.84 -13.93 -4.23
C HIS A 221 8.62 -13.93 -2.72
N LEU A 222 8.98 -12.82 -2.06
CA LEU A 222 8.75 -12.67 -0.63
C LEU A 222 7.26 -12.75 -0.29
N SER A 223 6.42 -12.12 -1.11
CA SER A 223 4.97 -12.07 -0.91
C SER A 223 4.30 -13.44 -0.99
N ILE A 224 4.59 -14.24 -2.03
CA ILE A 224 3.98 -15.57 -2.18
C ILE A 224 4.53 -16.59 -1.18
N ALA A 225 5.80 -16.44 -0.78
CA ALA A 225 6.41 -17.20 0.31
C ALA A 225 5.75 -16.89 1.65
N PHE A 226 5.47 -15.60 1.92
CA PHE A 226 4.75 -15.19 3.11
C PHE A 226 3.31 -15.72 3.13
N ASP A 227 2.59 -15.65 2.00
CA ASP A 227 1.22 -16.19 1.89
C ASP A 227 1.20 -17.70 2.19
N SER A 228 2.16 -18.45 1.65
CA SER A 228 2.31 -19.90 1.88
C SER A 228 2.72 -20.23 3.34
N PHE A 229 3.58 -19.41 3.93
CA PHE A 229 3.98 -19.51 5.35
C PHE A 229 2.78 -19.31 6.28
N MET A 230 1.98 -18.25 6.05
CA MET A 230 0.76 -17.98 6.82
C MET A 230 -0.27 -19.09 6.67
N ALA A 231 -0.35 -19.71 5.48
CA ALA A 231 -1.18 -20.88 5.21
C ALA A 231 -0.59 -22.21 5.73
N LYS A 232 0.53 -22.16 6.47
CA LYS A 232 1.23 -23.32 7.06
C LYS A 232 1.60 -24.40 6.02
N LYS A 233 2.02 -23.96 4.83
CA LYS A 233 2.47 -24.85 3.75
C LYS A 233 3.97 -25.13 3.88
N GLY A 234 4.41 -26.30 3.42
CA GLY A 234 5.81 -26.71 3.45
C GLY A 234 6.66 -26.14 2.30
N ARG A 235 6.01 -25.53 1.30
CA ARG A 235 6.64 -24.89 0.13
C ARG A 235 5.72 -23.79 -0.40
N VAL A 236 6.26 -22.92 -1.26
CA VAL A 236 5.50 -21.92 -2.00
C VAL A 236 4.48 -22.63 -2.90
N LEU A 237 3.22 -22.21 -2.80
CA LEU A 237 2.13 -22.66 -3.66
C LEU A 237 1.54 -21.49 -4.43
N ALA A 238 0.78 -21.80 -5.48
CA ALA A 238 -0.04 -20.82 -6.18
C ALA A 238 -1.11 -20.23 -5.24
N PRO A 239 -1.66 -19.04 -5.56
CA PRO A 239 -2.68 -18.39 -4.74
C PRO A 239 -3.92 -19.25 -4.47
N ASN A 240 -4.29 -20.10 -5.42
CA ASN A 240 -5.41 -21.04 -5.30
C ASN A 240 -5.05 -22.36 -4.58
N GLY A 241 -3.81 -22.51 -4.13
CA GLY A 241 -3.30 -23.69 -3.43
C GLY A 241 -2.76 -24.80 -4.32
N GLU A 242 -2.73 -24.62 -5.65
CA GLU A 242 -2.11 -25.57 -6.58
C GLU A 242 -0.58 -25.45 -6.62
N GLU A 243 0.09 -26.40 -7.26
CA GLU A 243 1.52 -26.30 -7.55
C GLU A 243 1.83 -25.16 -8.52
N MET A 244 2.97 -24.50 -8.27
CA MET A 244 3.50 -23.44 -9.15
C MET A 244 3.99 -23.98 -10.50
N PHE A 245 4.36 -25.27 -10.55
CA PHE A 245 4.90 -25.96 -11.71
C PHE A 245 4.05 -27.20 -12.05
N PRO A 246 4.00 -27.63 -13.32
CA PRO A 246 3.33 -28.87 -13.72
C PRO A 246 3.91 -30.12 -13.04
N ASP A 247 3.04 -31.07 -12.71
CA ASP A 247 3.38 -32.34 -12.06
C ASP A 247 4.49 -33.12 -12.79
N GLN A 248 4.54 -33.03 -14.11
CA GLN A 248 5.55 -33.71 -14.94
C GLN A 248 6.97 -33.25 -14.63
N LEU A 249 7.16 -31.98 -14.24
CA LEU A 249 8.49 -31.46 -13.90
C LEU A 249 9.03 -32.06 -12.60
N PHE A 250 8.14 -32.39 -11.66
CA PHE A 250 8.53 -33.05 -10.41
C PHE A 250 8.93 -34.53 -10.61
N GLN A 251 8.63 -35.12 -11.76
CA GLN A 251 9.08 -36.46 -12.13
C GLN A 251 10.47 -36.48 -12.77
N ILE A 252 11.03 -35.31 -13.12
CA ILE A 252 12.38 -35.17 -13.67
C ILE A 252 13.31 -34.79 -12.51
N ALA A 253 14.16 -35.70 -12.06
CA ALA A 253 14.98 -35.52 -10.85
C ALA A 253 15.74 -34.18 -10.79
N GLU A 254 16.43 -33.80 -11.87
CA GLU A 254 17.18 -32.53 -11.92
C GLU A 254 16.25 -31.29 -11.89
N CYS A 255 15.03 -31.39 -12.44
CA CYS A 255 14.03 -30.32 -12.34
C CYS A 255 13.43 -30.27 -10.93
N TYR A 256 13.15 -31.43 -10.33
CA TYR A 256 12.61 -31.53 -8.98
C TYR A 256 13.51 -30.81 -7.96
N ASP A 257 14.81 -31.12 -7.96
CA ASP A 257 15.75 -30.55 -6.98
C ASP A 257 15.80 -29.02 -7.07
N ILE A 258 15.91 -28.48 -8.29
CA ILE A 258 16.00 -27.03 -8.48
C ILE A 258 14.67 -26.31 -8.25
N ILE A 259 13.54 -26.93 -8.59
CA ILE A 259 12.21 -26.37 -8.31
C ILE A 259 11.97 -26.37 -6.81
N MET A 260 12.32 -27.43 -6.09
CA MET A 260 12.15 -27.47 -4.63
C MET A 260 13.05 -26.46 -3.93
N ASP A 261 14.28 -26.23 -4.41
CA ASP A 261 15.13 -25.14 -3.91
C ASP A 261 14.43 -23.79 -4.08
N LEU A 262 13.89 -23.49 -5.28
CA LEU A 262 13.13 -22.26 -5.54
C LEU A 262 11.89 -22.10 -4.64
N LEU A 263 11.14 -23.18 -4.40
CA LEU A 263 9.88 -23.12 -3.67
C LEU A 263 10.05 -23.18 -2.13
N THR A 264 11.19 -23.63 -1.61
CA THR A 264 11.39 -23.80 -0.16
C THR A 264 12.37 -22.80 0.44
N SER A 265 13.45 -22.45 -0.28
CA SER A 265 14.47 -21.51 0.22
C SER A 265 13.94 -20.13 0.63
N PRO A 266 12.96 -19.48 -0.06
CA PRO A 266 12.42 -18.20 0.40
C PRO A 266 11.56 -18.32 1.67
N MET A 267 11.05 -19.51 2.01
CA MET A 267 10.24 -19.73 3.22
C MET A 267 11.06 -19.94 4.48
N GLN A 268 12.28 -20.49 4.36
CA GLN A 268 13.17 -20.77 5.49
C GLN A 268 13.33 -19.57 6.46
N PRO A 269 13.72 -18.36 6.01
CA PRO A 269 13.84 -17.23 6.92
C PRO A 269 12.52 -16.82 7.59
N LEU A 270 11.38 -17.00 6.93
CA LEU A 270 10.07 -16.65 7.48
C LEU A 270 9.70 -17.59 8.63
N LEU A 271 10.00 -18.89 8.47
CA LEU A 271 9.82 -19.92 9.49
C LEU A 271 10.77 -19.71 10.68
N GLU A 272 12.07 -19.53 10.42
CA GLU A 272 13.11 -19.32 11.43
C GLU A 272 12.80 -18.12 12.34
N LEU A 273 12.31 -17.03 11.76
CA LEU A 273 12.03 -15.78 12.48
C LEU A 273 10.61 -15.70 13.02
N ASN A 274 9.73 -16.63 12.61
CA ASN A 274 8.29 -16.55 12.82
C ASN A 274 7.78 -15.13 12.52
N LEU A 275 7.96 -14.73 11.26
CA LEU A 275 7.78 -13.35 10.82
C LEU A 275 6.30 -12.96 10.90
N THR A 276 6.01 -11.83 11.52
CA THR A 276 4.64 -11.29 11.58
C THR A 276 4.29 -10.54 10.30
N GLU A 277 3.00 -10.34 10.03
CA GLU A 277 2.53 -9.60 8.85
C GLU A 277 3.08 -8.16 8.82
N ASN A 278 3.07 -7.45 9.94
CA ASN A 278 3.63 -6.10 10.03
C ASN A 278 5.13 -6.08 9.72
N GLU A 279 5.89 -7.03 10.26
CA GLU A 279 7.33 -7.15 9.99
C GLU A 279 7.61 -7.46 8.52
N TYR A 280 6.81 -8.36 7.92
CA TYR A 280 6.88 -8.67 6.49
C TYR A 280 6.60 -7.44 5.61
N LEU A 281 5.52 -6.70 5.88
CA LEU A 281 5.15 -5.53 5.09
C LEU A 281 6.25 -4.46 5.12
N LEU A 282 6.78 -4.19 6.31
CA LEU A 282 7.87 -3.24 6.50
C LEU A 282 9.17 -3.71 5.83
N LEU A 283 9.54 -4.98 5.98
CA LEU A 283 10.69 -5.57 5.29
C LEU A 283 10.55 -5.44 3.75
N ASN A 284 9.38 -5.75 3.23
CA ASN A 284 9.09 -5.66 1.80
C ASN A 284 9.24 -4.21 1.29
N MET A 285 8.75 -3.23 2.05
CA MET A 285 8.93 -1.81 1.70
C MET A 285 10.38 -1.34 1.80
N ILE A 286 11.14 -1.78 2.80
CA ILE A 286 12.58 -1.46 2.90
C ILE A 286 13.35 -1.99 1.68
N MET A 287 12.98 -3.18 1.20
CA MET A 287 13.58 -3.77 -0.01
C MET A 287 13.14 -3.04 -1.29
N ILE A 288 11.86 -2.64 -1.39
CA ILE A 288 11.35 -1.87 -2.53
C ILE A 288 12.03 -0.50 -2.60
N CYS A 289 12.10 0.21 -1.48
CA CYS A 289 12.70 1.55 -1.39
C CYS A 289 14.23 1.48 -1.34
N ASN A 290 14.89 0.88 -2.34
CA ASN A 290 16.35 0.76 -2.37
C ASN A 290 16.99 1.95 -3.11
N PRO A 291 17.69 2.87 -2.41
CA PRO A 291 18.37 3.99 -3.06
C PRO A 291 19.65 3.57 -3.80
N ALA A 292 20.19 2.37 -3.57
CA ALA A 292 21.42 1.89 -4.18
C ALA A 292 21.22 1.24 -5.56
N LEU A 293 20.04 1.35 -6.17
CA LEU A 293 19.79 0.80 -7.50
C LEU A 293 20.62 1.55 -8.55
N SER A 294 21.34 0.78 -9.37
CA SER A 294 22.20 1.34 -10.41
C SER A 294 21.38 2.11 -11.45
N GLY A 295 21.81 3.34 -11.74
CA GLY A 295 21.19 4.20 -12.76
C GLY A 295 20.13 5.17 -12.25
N LEU A 296 19.78 5.13 -10.95
CA LEU A 296 18.84 6.10 -10.37
C LEU A 296 19.38 7.53 -10.44
N SER A 297 18.49 8.48 -10.72
CA SER A 297 18.78 9.91 -10.60
C SER A 297 19.09 10.31 -9.15
N PRO A 298 19.82 11.41 -8.90
CA PRO A 298 20.05 11.91 -7.54
C PRO A 298 18.76 12.16 -6.76
N SER A 299 17.72 12.68 -7.43
CA SER A 299 16.40 12.92 -6.83
C SER A 299 15.70 11.59 -6.48
N GLY A 300 15.77 10.59 -7.35
CA GLY A 300 15.24 9.26 -7.09
C GLY A 300 15.92 8.59 -5.90
N GLN A 301 17.24 8.71 -5.79
CA GLN A 301 18.00 8.20 -4.63
C GLN A 301 17.57 8.87 -3.33
N GLU A 302 17.35 10.19 -3.34
CA GLU A 302 16.89 10.94 -2.16
C GLU A 302 15.48 10.52 -1.72
N ILE A 303 14.54 10.43 -2.66
CA ILE A 303 13.15 9.99 -2.39
C ILE A 303 13.15 8.59 -1.79
N LEU A 304 13.83 7.63 -2.44
CA LEU A 304 13.85 6.24 -1.96
C LEU A 304 14.58 6.12 -0.61
N SER A 305 15.67 6.87 -0.39
CA SER A 305 16.39 6.87 0.89
C SER A 305 15.51 7.35 2.04
N LYS A 306 14.77 8.44 1.83
CA LYS A 306 13.83 8.98 2.82
C LYS A 306 12.75 7.96 3.18
N GLU A 307 12.13 7.33 2.17
CA GLU A 307 11.10 6.32 2.38
C GLU A 307 11.67 5.08 3.08
N GLN A 308 12.83 4.58 2.64
CA GLN A 308 13.49 3.42 3.24
C GLN A 308 13.77 3.63 4.73
N GLN A 309 14.28 4.81 5.10
CA GLN A 309 14.58 5.17 6.48
C GLN A 309 13.31 5.20 7.33
N ALA A 310 12.18 5.67 6.79
CA ALA A 310 10.90 5.68 7.49
C ALA A 310 10.43 4.24 7.81
N TYR A 311 10.43 3.34 6.83
CA TYR A 311 10.04 1.94 7.05
C TYR A 311 11.03 1.19 7.96
N ALA A 312 12.34 1.46 7.84
CA ALA A 312 13.38 0.90 8.69
C ALA A 312 13.19 1.30 10.16
N LYS A 313 12.92 2.59 10.43
CA LYS A 313 12.62 3.09 11.77
C LYS A 313 11.38 2.42 12.36
N LEU A 314 10.33 2.28 11.55
CA LEU A 314 9.09 1.60 11.95
C LEU A 314 9.32 0.13 12.29
N LEU A 315 10.08 -0.59 11.47
CA LEU A 315 10.41 -1.99 11.73
C LEU A 315 11.19 -2.16 13.02
N LEU A 316 12.16 -1.27 13.29
CA LEU A 316 12.89 -1.28 14.55
C LEU A 316 11.94 -1.06 15.73
N GLN A 317 11.04 -0.07 15.65
CA GLN A 317 10.05 0.17 16.70
C GLN A 317 9.15 -1.06 16.94
N VAL A 318 8.66 -1.71 15.89
CA VAL A 318 7.87 -2.94 15.99
C VAL A 318 8.67 -4.04 16.70
N CYS A 319 9.94 -4.22 16.38
CA CYS A 319 10.80 -5.19 17.05
C CYS A 319 11.00 -4.85 18.54
N MET A 320 11.23 -3.56 18.86
CA MET A 320 11.41 -3.07 20.23
C MET A 320 10.14 -3.21 21.08
N MET A 321 8.94 -3.06 20.49
CA MET A 321 7.67 -3.24 21.22
C MET A 321 7.42 -4.70 21.60
N ARG A 322 7.93 -5.65 20.81
CA ARG A 322 7.81 -7.08 21.10
C ARG A 322 8.72 -7.50 22.24
N ASP A 323 9.99 -7.11 22.16
CA ASP A 323 10.98 -7.30 23.21
C ASP A 323 12.04 -6.18 23.11
N PRO A 324 12.08 -5.24 24.07
CA PRO A 324 13.05 -4.14 24.03
C PRO A 324 14.52 -4.58 24.11
N ARG A 325 14.82 -5.76 24.67
CA ARG A 325 16.20 -6.26 24.81
C ARG A 325 16.67 -6.94 23.52
N GLU A 326 15.81 -7.77 22.94
CA GLU A 326 16.11 -8.53 21.71
C GLU A 326 15.71 -7.79 20.42
N GLY A 327 15.01 -6.66 20.53
CA GLY A 327 14.50 -5.87 19.41
C GLY A 327 15.55 -5.54 18.34
N PRO A 328 16.74 -4.98 18.69
CA PRO A 328 17.76 -4.66 17.70
C PRO A 328 18.34 -5.90 17.00
N ALA A 329 18.53 -6.99 17.76
CA ALA A 329 19.01 -8.26 17.21
C ALA A 329 17.98 -8.87 16.25
N ARG A 330 16.69 -8.83 16.62
CA ARG A 330 15.59 -9.25 15.74
C ARG A 330 15.52 -8.39 14.47
N TYR A 331 15.61 -7.07 14.60
CA TYR A 331 15.64 -6.15 13.46
C TYR A 331 16.75 -6.52 12.46
N GLY A 332 17.98 -6.73 12.93
CA GLY A 332 19.09 -7.16 12.09
C GLY A 332 18.85 -8.50 11.38
N LYS A 333 18.29 -9.48 12.10
CA LYS A 333 17.93 -10.78 11.52
C LYS A 333 16.85 -10.67 10.44
N ILE A 334 15.87 -9.78 10.62
CA ILE A 334 14.81 -9.53 9.62
C ILE A 334 15.39 -8.87 8.37
N LEU A 335 16.28 -7.88 8.51
CA LEU A 335 16.93 -7.26 7.36
C LEU A 335 17.79 -8.24 6.54
N ALA A 336 18.46 -9.19 7.21
CA ALA A 336 19.28 -10.22 6.55
C ALA A 336 18.46 -11.13 5.61
N VAL A 337 17.12 -11.13 5.70
CA VAL A 337 16.25 -11.82 4.75
C VAL A 337 16.39 -11.23 3.34
N ILE A 338 16.67 -9.93 3.19
CA ILE A 338 16.87 -9.29 1.89
C ILE A 338 18.02 -9.97 1.12
N GLU A 339 19.14 -10.25 1.80
CA GLU A 339 20.29 -10.92 1.17
C GLU A 339 19.94 -12.35 0.71
N LYS A 340 19.11 -13.07 1.47
CA LYS A 340 18.61 -14.39 1.06
C LYS A 340 17.71 -14.29 -0.19
N LEU A 341 16.94 -13.22 -0.33
CA LEU A 341 16.09 -12.96 -1.49
C LEU A 341 16.89 -12.59 -2.74
N GLU A 342 18.03 -11.89 -2.63
CA GLU A 342 18.88 -11.59 -3.79
C GLU A 342 19.36 -12.86 -4.50
N ARG A 343 19.63 -13.93 -3.73
CA ARG A 343 20.06 -15.23 -4.28
C ARG A 343 18.95 -15.94 -5.07
N GLN A 344 17.68 -15.58 -4.89
CA GLN A 344 16.57 -16.21 -5.62
C GLN A 344 16.63 -15.96 -7.12
N LYS A 345 17.26 -14.86 -7.53
CA LYS A 345 17.50 -14.59 -8.94
C LYS A 345 18.40 -15.69 -9.55
N ASP A 346 19.48 -16.06 -8.88
CA ASP A 346 20.40 -17.09 -9.35
C ASP A 346 19.73 -18.47 -9.41
N VAL A 347 18.94 -18.81 -8.38
CA VAL A 347 18.12 -20.04 -8.37
C VAL A 347 17.18 -20.04 -9.58
N THR A 348 16.52 -18.91 -9.86
CA THR A 348 15.61 -18.77 -11.01
C THR A 348 16.33 -18.95 -12.35
N HIS A 349 17.53 -18.38 -12.52
CA HIS A 349 18.35 -18.63 -13.72
C HIS A 349 18.67 -20.13 -13.88
N ARG A 350 19.05 -20.81 -12.80
CA ARG A 350 19.30 -22.27 -12.84
C ARG A 350 18.04 -23.06 -13.15
N VAL A 351 16.87 -22.67 -12.63
CA VAL A 351 15.58 -23.27 -13.01
C VAL A 351 15.36 -23.13 -14.51
N VAL A 352 15.47 -21.91 -15.06
CA VAL A 352 15.29 -21.61 -16.48
C VAL A 352 16.24 -22.47 -17.33
N HIS A 353 17.52 -22.52 -16.98
CA HIS A 353 18.53 -23.31 -17.67
C HIS A 353 18.20 -24.82 -17.64
N THR A 354 17.84 -25.35 -16.46
CA THR A 354 17.51 -26.77 -16.30
C THR A 354 16.24 -27.13 -17.05
N LEU A 355 15.20 -26.31 -17.02
CA LEU A 355 13.97 -26.56 -17.77
C LEU A 355 14.21 -26.58 -19.28
N ARG A 356 15.03 -25.67 -19.81
CA ARG A 356 15.42 -25.68 -21.23
C ARG A 356 16.18 -26.95 -21.60
N ARG A 357 17.09 -27.40 -20.74
CA ARG A 357 17.94 -28.58 -20.99
C ARG A 357 17.21 -29.91 -20.82
N LYS A 358 16.30 -30.01 -19.84
CA LYS A 358 15.74 -31.29 -19.36
C LYS A 358 14.25 -31.48 -19.67
N TRP A 359 13.52 -30.41 -19.96
CA TRP A 359 12.09 -30.48 -20.25
C TRP A 359 11.76 -30.04 -21.67
N LYS A 360 11.79 -28.73 -21.95
CA LYS A 360 11.52 -28.18 -23.28
C LYS A 360 12.44 -26.98 -23.60
N PRO A 361 13.28 -27.06 -24.64
CA PRO A 361 14.17 -25.96 -25.04
C PRO A 361 13.43 -24.67 -25.38
N ASP A 362 12.30 -24.76 -26.09
CA ASP A 362 11.52 -23.62 -26.57
C ASP A 362 10.48 -23.12 -25.55
N PHE A 363 10.69 -23.42 -24.27
CA PHE A 363 9.80 -22.93 -23.21
C PHE A 363 9.87 -21.39 -23.10
N HIS A 364 8.71 -20.75 -23.04
CA HIS A 364 8.57 -19.30 -23.06
C HIS A 364 8.28 -18.73 -21.65
N PHE A 365 9.06 -17.73 -21.25
CA PHE A 365 8.77 -16.84 -20.12
C PHE A 365 8.24 -15.51 -20.64
N SER A 366 7.24 -14.95 -19.95
CA SER A 366 6.73 -13.59 -20.22
C SER A 366 7.87 -12.56 -20.22
N GLY A 367 7.76 -11.52 -21.05
CA GLY A 367 8.63 -10.35 -21.09
C GLY A 367 8.89 -9.77 -19.70
N VAL A 368 7.87 -9.59 -18.87
CA VAL A 368 8.05 -9.00 -17.52
C VAL A 368 8.96 -9.84 -16.61
N LEU A 369 8.84 -11.18 -16.64
CA LEU A 369 9.75 -12.07 -15.91
C LEU A 369 11.14 -12.09 -16.51
N THR A 370 11.23 -12.09 -17.84
CA THR A 370 12.50 -12.04 -18.56
C THR A 370 13.28 -10.78 -18.21
N GLU A 371 12.61 -9.62 -18.16
CA GLU A 371 13.21 -8.36 -17.75
C GLU A 371 13.57 -8.31 -16.27
N ALA A 372 12.67 -8.75 -15.38
CA ALA A 372 12.88 -8.67 -13.94
C ALA A 372 13.99 -9.62 -13.45
N CYS A 373 14.07 -10.81 -14.04
CA CYS A 373 15.12 -11.78 -13.76
C CYS A 373 16.36 -11.58 -14.64
N ARG A 374 16.33 -10.71 -15.64
CA ARG A 374 17.41 -10.53 -16.64
C ARG A 374 17.76 -11.83 -17.37
N LEU A 375 16.76 -12.63 -17.76
CA LEU A 375 16.97 -13.95 -18.37
C LEU A 375 17.54 -13.87 -19.81
N ASP A 376 17.49 -12.71 -20.45
CA ASP A 376 18.04 -12.51 -21.80
C ASP A 376 19.57 -12.46 -21.84
N SER A 377 20.27 -12.26 -20.72
CA SER A 377 21.74 -12.33 -20.70
C SER A 377 22.29 -13.74 -20.97
N ASP A 378 21.43 -14.77 -20.97
CA ASP A 378 21.77 -16.16 -21.24
C ASP A 378 21.36 -16.63 -22.65
N ARG A 379 21.02 -15.72 -23.58
CA ARG A 379 21.05 -16.08 -25.01
C ARG A 379 22.50 -16.35 -25.40
N LEU A 380 22.94 -17.58 -25.19
CA LEU A 380 24.13 -18.14 -25.84
C LEU A 380 24.10 -17.71 -27.32
N PRO A 381 25.23 -17.27 -27.92
CA PRO A 381 25.29 -16.82 -29.31
C PRO A 381 25.11 -17.95 -30.35
N TYR A 382 24.48 -19.07 -29.98
CA TYR A 382 24.23 -20.22 -30.83
C TYR A 382 22.79 -20.25 -31.34
N MET A 383 22.39 -19.22 -32.08
CA MET A 383 21.40 -19.33 -33.17
C MET A 383 21.58 -18.12 -34.09
N LYS A 384 22.74 -18.03 -34.76
CA LYS A 384 22.74 -17.50 -36.13
C LYS A 384 22.21 -18.63 -37.00
N THR A 385 20.92 -18.62 -37.29
CA THR A 385 20.40 -19.27 -38.48
C THR A 385 21.13 -18.68 -39.68
N GLU A 386 21.93 -19.51 -40.34
CA GLU A 386 22.32 -19.29 -41.73
C GLU A 386 21.02 -19.20 -42.54
N ILE A 387 20.80 -18.02 -43.14
CA ILE A 387 19.96 -17.85 -44.33
C ILE A 387 20.90 -17.42 -45.44
#